data_AF-A0A8H4USC3-F1
#
_entry.id   AF-A0A8H4USC3-F1
#
_cell.length_a   1.000
_cell.length_b   1.000
_cell.length_c   1.000
_cell.angle_alpha   90.00
_cell.angle_beta   90.00
_cell.angle_gamma   90.00
#
_symmetry.space_group_name_H-M   'P 1'
#
loop_
_entity.id
_entity.type
_entity.pdbx_description
1 polymer ?
#
loop_
_entity_poly.entity_id
_entity_poly.type
_entity_poly.pdbx_seq_one_letter_code
_entity_poly.pdbx_strand_id
1 'polypeptide(L)'
;MLYQSLIPLLLASSASALDVPSNVRNFYNQLKAKGSCTNKLATGFLGSKFDDGKSSYCGDHLADNGVIYLLGEGGTFSNMDVDYDGAQDGPRYDGRCDESTMTIPTTAIKSIIQGYNVGISDLNPHEHSFVVFGNSGTKAGWKTFDTRECGVQKASLMAVV
;
A
#
# COMPACT_ATOMS: atom_id res chain seq x y z
N MET A 1 49.57 -30.58 -29.12
CA MET A 1 49.04 -30.02 -27.86
C MET A 1 48.15 -28.84 -28.22
N LEU A 2 46.83 -29.03 -28.31
CA LEU A 2 45.86 -27.96 -28.49
C LEU A 2 45.22 -27.69 -27.13
N TYR A 3 45.53 -26.54 -26.52
CA TYR A 3 44.83 -26.05 -25.33
C TYR A 3 43.58 -25.31 -25.78
N GLN A 4 42.42 -25.93 -25.54
CA GLN A 4 41.11 -25.34 -25.81
C GLN A 4 40.65 -24.65 -24.52
N SER A 5 40.91 -23.35 -24.41
CA SER A 5 40.43 -22.51 -23.31
C SER A 5 38.94 -22.26 -23.48
N LEU A 6 38.10 -22.87 -22.63
CA LEU A 6 36.71 -22.45 -22.45
C LEU A 6 36.66 -21.17 -21.61
N ILE A 7 36.15 -20.09 -22.19
CA ILE A 7 35.78 -18.86 -21.46
C ILE A 7 34.33 -19.05 -20.98
N PRO A 8 34.04 -19.08 -19.66
CA PRO A 8 32.67 -19.04 -19.18
C PRO A 8 32.15 -17.60 -19.31
N LEU A 9 31.14 -17.42 -20.17
CA LEU A 9 30.41 -16.17 -20.32
C LEU A 9 29.44 -16.04 -19.14
N LEU A 10 29.83 -15.28 -18.11
CA LEU A 10 28.95 -14.87 -17.02
C LEU A 10 27.93 -13.86 -17.56
N LEU A 11 26.71 -14.32 -17.83
CA LEU A 11 25.55 -13.46 -18.02
C LEU A 11 25.21 -12.81 -16.67
N ALA A 12 25.79 -11.63 -16.41
CA ALA A 12 25.32 -10.74 -15.37
C ALA A 12 23.98 -10.16 -15.81
N SER A 13 22.88 -10.83 -15.44
CA SER A 13 21.55 -10.24 -15.52
C SER A 13 21.52 -9.05 -14.58
N SER A 14 21.65 -7.84 -15.11
CA SER A 14 21.39 -6.61 -14.37
C SER A 14 19.97 -6.70 -13.84
N ALA A 15 19.82 -6.94 -12.54
CA ALA A 15 18.57 -6.69 -11.85
C ALA A 15 18.35 -5.17 -11.91
N SER A 16 17.74 -4.68 -12.99
CA SER A 16 17.21 -3.33 -13.03
C SER A 16 16.04 -3.31 -12.06
N ALA A 17 16.32 -2.94 -10.81
CA ALA A 17 15.27 -2.39 -9.97
C ALA A 17 14.64 -1.26 -10.77
N LEU A 18 13.32 -1.31 -10.95
CA LEU A 18 12.61 -0.28 -11.70
C LEU A 18 12.79 1.04 -10.94
N ASP A 19 13.52 1.99 -11.55
CA ASP A 19 13.64 3.32 -10.99
C ASP A 19 12.26 3.96 -10.87
N VAL A 20 11.98 4.58 -9.72
CA VAL A 20 10.74 5.35 -9.54
C VAL A 20 10.69 6.44 -10.62
N PRO A 21 9.64 6.48 -11.46
CA PRO A 21 9.49 7.46 -12.53
C PRO A 21 9.67 8.90 -12.02
N SER A 22 10.35 9.74 -12.79
CA SER A 22 10.73 11.09 -12.36
C SER A 22 9.52 11.97 -12.00
N ASN A 23 8.40 11.81 -12.70
CA ASN A 23 7.14 12.50 -12.39
C ASN A 23 6.60 12.11 -11.00
N VAL A 24 6.62 10.82 -10.66
CA VAL A 24 6.18 10.30 -9.35
C VAL A 24 7.12 10.80 -8.24
N ARG A 25 8.43 10.70 -8.48
CA ARG A 25 9.45 11.16 -7.52
C ARG A 25 9.33 12.66 -7.25
N ASN A 26 9.13 13.46 -8.28
CA ASN A 26 8.96 14.90 -8.15
C ASN A 26 7.67 15.25 -7.40
N PHE A 27 6.56 14.57 -7.72
CA PHE A 27 5.30 14.73 -7.01
C PHE A 27 5.46 14.42 -5.51
N TYR A 28 6.05 13.26 -5.17
CA TYR A 28 6.36 12.90 -3.79
C TYR A 28 7.21 13.95 -3.07
N ASN A 29 8.29 14.43 -3.71
CA ASN A 29 9.17 15.45 -3.13
C ASN A 29 8.46 16.79 -2.92
N GLN A 30 7.54 17.18 -3.81
CA GLN A 30 6.74 18.40 -3.66
C GLN A 30 5.78 18.30 -2.47
N LEU A 31 5.08 17.17 -2.33
CA LEU A 31 4.21 16.92 -1.19
C LEU A 31 4.99 16.94 0.14
N LYS A 32 6.18 16.31 0.15
CA LYS A 32 7.08 16.33 1.31
C LYS A 32 7.53 17.75 1.66
N ALA A 33 7.98 18.52 0.67
CA ALA A 33 8.45 19.90 0.87
C ALA A 33 7.34 20.85 1.33
N LYS A 34 6.09 20.61 0.92
CA LYS A 34 4.92 21.38 1.37
C LYS A 34 4.71 21.27 2.89
N GLY A 35 5.12 20.16 3.50
CA GLY A 35 5.13 19.97 4.94
C GLY A 35 3.76 19.64 5.56
N SER A 36 2.67 20.13 4.99
CA SER A 36 1.30 19.74 5.35
C SER A 36 0.32 20.02 4.20
N CYS A 37 -0.80 19.32 4.16
CA CYS A 37 -1.83 19.58 3.16
C CYS A 37 -2.81 20.68 3.58
N THR A 38 -3.37 21.35 2.57
CA THR A 38 -4.34 22.45 2.76
C THR A 38 -5.75 21.88 2.84
N ASN A 39 -6.10 20.99 1.91
CA ASN A 39 -7.34 20.24 1.87
C ASN A 39 -7.18 18.94 2.67
N LYS A 40 -7.58 18.99 3.95
CA LYS A 40 -7.61 17.83 4.85
C LYS A 40 -8.99 17.18 4.78
N LEU A 41 -9.04 15.96 4.25
CA LEU A 41 -10.27 15.17 4.16
C LEU A 41 -10.64 14.56 5.51
N ALA A 42 -9.64 14.14 6.28
CA ALA A 42 -9.80 13.66 7.65
C ALA A 42 -8.49 13.83 8.43
N THR A 43 -8.57 13.99 9.75
CA THR A 43 -7.41 14.32 10.61
C THR A 43 -7.43 13.53 11.93
N GLY A 44 -6.30 13.55 12.64
CA GLY A 44 -6.20 12.95 13.97
C GLY A 44 -5.75 11.49 13.97
N PHE A 45 -5.13 11.03 12.87
CA PHE A 45 -4.68 9.65 12.74
C PHE A 45 -3.29 9.47 13.33
N LEU A 46 -3.09 8.33 13.99
CA LEU A 46 -1.84 7.95 14.64
C LEU A 46 -1.06 7.00 13.72
N GLY A 47 0.20 7.31 13.46
CA GLY A 47 1.16 6.38 12.85
C GLY A 47 1.89 5.60 13.94
N SER A 48 2.02 4.27 13.79
CA SER A 48 2.52 3.36 14.84
C SER A 48 3.97 3.57 15.29
N LYS A 49 4.73 4.45 14.63
CA LYS A 49 6.10 4.80 15.04
C LYS A 49 6.48 6.29 14.98
N PHE A 50 5.72 7.16 14.32
CA PHE A 50 6.24 8.49 13.95
C PHE A 50 5.25 9.65 13.96
N ASP A 51 4.05 9.49 14.54
CA ASP A 51 3.12 10.61 14.57
C ASP A 51 2.32 10.68 15.87
N ASP A 52 2.35 11.84 16.52
CA ASP A 52 1.60 12.21 17.72
C ASP A 52 0.13 12.55 17.40
N GLY A 53 -0.43 11.87 16.40
CA GLY A 53 -1.83 12.02 15.97
C GLY A 53 -2.04 13.12 14.95
N LYS A 54 -1.01 13.55 14.23
CA LYS A 54 -1.06 14.69 13.31
C LYS A 54 -1.19 14.31 11.85
N SER A 55 -1.24 13.02 11.54
CA SER A 55 -1.47 12.54 10.18
C SER A 55 -2.89 12.86 9.73
N SER A 56 -2.98 13.28 8.48
CA SER A 56 -4.23 13.62 7.81
C SER A 56 -4.34 12.89 6.47
N TYR A 57 -5.55 12.47 6.12
CA TYR A 57 -5.87 12.15 4.73
C TYR A 57 -5.98 13.47 3.96
N CYS A 58 -5.16 13.61 2.95
CA CYS A 58 -4.99 14.83 2.18
C CYS A 58 -5.60 14.70 0.79
N GLY A 59 -6.42 15.67 0.41
CA GLY A 59 -7.11 15.75 -0.87
C GLY A 59 -6.69 16.94 -1.72
N ASP A 60 -5.50 17.50 -1.48
CA ASP A 60 -4.97 18.64 -2.27
C ASP A 60 -4.96 18.34 -3.78
N HIS A 61 -4.79 17.06 -4.13
CA HIS A 61 -4.73 16.58 -5.50
C HIS A 61 -5.89 15.67 -5.90
N LEU A 62 -7.00 15.72 -5.16
CA LEU A 62 -8.16 14.87 -5.43
C LEU A 62 -8.90 15.30 -6.70
N ALA A 63 -9.02 16.62 -6.94
CA ALA A 63 -9.80 17.15 -8.05
C ALA A 63 -9.06 17.17 -9.41
N ASP A 64 -7.74 17.39 -9.39
CA ASP A 64 -6.88 17.51 -10.56
C ASP A 64 -6.24 16.17 -10.97
N ASN A 65 -5.85 15.33 -10.00
CA ASN A 65 -5.14 14.08 -10.25
C ASN A 65 -5.80 12.84 -9.65
N GLY A 66 -6.91 12.98 -8.91
CA GLY A 66 -7.56 11.84 -8.25
C GLY A 66 -6.73 11.21 -7.13
N VAL A 67 -5.82 11.98 -6.51
CA VAL A 67 -4.87 11.47 -5.52
C VAL A 67 -5.32 11.82 -4.11
N ILE A 68 -5.34 10.79 -3.26
CA ILE A 68 -5.44 10.92 -1.79
C ILE A 68 -4.17 10.32 -1.19
N TYR A 69 -3.61 10.99 -0.19
CA TYR A 69 -2.38 10.56 0.48
C TYR A 69 -2.42 10.86 1.97
N LEU A 70 -1.59 10.18 2.76
CA LEU A 70 -1.46 10.38 4.20
C LEU A 70 -0.20 11.20 4.51
N LEU A 71 -0.39 12.40 5.06
CA LEU A 71 0.70 13.30 5.42
C LEU A 71 0.51 13.86 6.84
N GLY A 72 1.55 13.75 7.65
CA GLY A 72 1.72 14.43 8.93
C GLY A 72 2.42 15.78 8.80
N GLU A 73 2.69 16.43 9.93
CA GLU A 73 3.38 17.73 9.94
C GLU A 73 4.86 17.61 9.55
N GLY A 74 5.39 18.65 8.90
CA GLY A 74 6.79 18.68 8.46
C GLY A 74 7.10 17.73 7.31
N GLY A 75 6.08 17.22 6.61
CA GLY A 75 6.25 16.39 5.42
C GLY A 75 6.49 14.91 5.73
N THR A 76 6.12 14.47 6.93
CA THR A 76 6.24 13.07 7.32
C THR A 76 5.08 12.27 6.71
N PHE A 77 5.39 11.30 5.86
CA PHE A 77 4.37 10.37 5.37
C PHE A 77 4.08 9.30 6.42
N SER A 78 2.81 8.90 6.54
CA SER A 78 2.42 7.75 7.36
C SER A 78 2.66 6.44 6.61
N ASN A 79 2.68 5.32 7.35
CA ASN A 79 2.61 3.99 6.76
C ASN A 79 1.24 3.74 6.11
N MET A 80 1.25 2.98 5.02
CA MET A 80 0.08 2.25 4.52
C MET A 80 0.40 0.77 4.70
N ASP A 81 -0.43 0.06 5.43
CA ASP A 81 -0.15 -1.32 5.79
C ASP A 81 -0.49 -2.24 4.62
N VAL A 82 0.49 -3.04 4.19
CA VAL A 82 0.23 -4.22 3.38
C VAL A 82 -0.50 -5.20 4.28
N ASP A 83 -1.69 -5.60 3.85
CA ASP A 83 -2.57 -6.44 4.64
C ASP A 83 -2.16 -7.91 4.48
N TYR A 84 -2.22 -8.63 5.59
CA TYR A 84 -1.94 -10.06 5.66
C TYR A 84 -3.20 -10.86 5.95
N ASP A 85 -4.39 -10.26 5.91
CA ASP A 85 -5.66 -10.97 6.06
C ASP A 85 -6.03 -11.76 4.78
N GLY A 86 -7.05 -12.62 4.88
CA GLY A 86 -7.59 -13.34 3.72
C GLY A 86 -7.27 -14.83 3.71
N ALA A 87 -7.25 -15.41 2.51
CA ALA A 87 -6.96 -16.83 2.30
C ALA A 87 -5.46 -17.10 2.55
N GLN A 88 -5.12 -17.48 3.79
CA GLN A 88 -3.73 -17.68 4.25
C GLN A 88 -3.02 -18.89 3.62
N ASP A 89 -3.76 -19.81 3.01
CA ASP A 89 -3.21 -21.06 2.47
C ASP A 89 -2.99 -20.96 0.96
N GLY A 90 -1.89 -21.53 0.45
CA GLY A 90 -1.69 -21.63 -0.99
C GLY A 90 -0.29 -22.08 -1.41
N PRO A 91 -0.11 -22.47 -2.68
CA PRO A 91 1.18 -22.95 -3.19
C PRO A 91 2.27 -21.87 -3.26
N ARG A 92 1.90 -20.59 -3.07
CA ARG A 92 2.82 -19.45 -3.08
C ARG A 92 3.21 -18.94 -1.68
N TYR A 93 2.87 -19.69 -0.64
CA TYR A 93 3.32 -19.36 0.71
C TYR A 93 4.85 -19.22 0.76
N ASP A 94 5.32 -18.08 1.27
CA ASP A 94 6.72 -17.70 1.30
C ASP A 94 7.17 -17.13 2.66
N GLY A 95 6.33 -17.26 3.67
CA GLY A 95 6.61 -16.86 5.06
C GLY A 95 6.58 -15.35 5.34
N ARG A 96 6.28 -14.49 4.36
CA ARG A 96 6.29 -13.01 4.57
C ARG A 96 5.28 -12.51 5.61
N CYS A 97 4.25 -13.30 5.88
CA CYS A 97 3.19 -12.98 6.85
C CYS A 97 3.45 -13.60 8.24
N ASP A 98 4.47 -14.45 8.40
CA ASP A 98 4.63 -15.31 9.59
C ASP A 98 4.87 -14.53 10.89
N GLU A 99 5.43 -13.33 10.78
CA GLU A 99 5.66 -12.46 11.93
C GLU A 99 4.36 -11.82 12.45
N SER A 100 3.28 -11.86 11.66
CA SER A 100 1.99 -11.29 12.05
C SER A 100 1.23 -12.25 12.97
N THR A 101 0.90 -11.79 14.17
CA THR A 101 0.09 -12.53 15.14
C THR A 101 -1.40 -12.13 15.11
N MET A 102 -1.78 -11.24 14.20
CA MET A 102 -3.11 -10.61 14.17
C MET A 102 -3.86 -10.80 12.85
N THR A 103 -3.42 -11.72 11.99
CA THR A 103 -4.11 -12.02 10.72
C THR A 103 -5.52 -12.57 10.96
N ILE A 104 -6.46 -12.13 10.15
CA ILE A 104 -7.83 -12.62 10.08
C ILE A 104 -7.97 -13.47 8.81
N PRO A 105 -8.59 -14.67 8.87
CA PRO A 105 -8.70 -15.59 7.72
C PRO A 105 -9.75 -15.15 6.67
N THR A 106 -10.00 -13.85 6.53
CA THR A 106 -10.91 -13.26 5.54
C THR A 106 -10.57 -11.81 5.31
N THR A 107 -10.65 -11.33 4.07
CA THR A 107 -10.50 -9.90 3.78
C THR A 107 -11.82 -9.16 3.95
N ALA A 108 -11.75 -7.83 4.15
CA ALA A 108 -12.92 -6.94 4.14
C ALA A 108 -13.56 -6.77 2.75
N ILE A 109 -12.97 -7.36 1.70
CA ILE A 109 -13.44 -7.29 0.31
C ILE A 109 -13.88 -8.66 -0.23
N LYS A 110 -13.89 -9.71 0.59
CA LYS A 110 -14.27 -11.08 0.20
C LYS A 110 -15.52 -11.16 -0.67
N SER A 111 -16.59 -10.47 -0.29
CA SER A 111 -17.86 -10.46 -1.04
C SER A 111 -17.72 -9.83 -2.44
N ILE A 112 -16.84 -8.84 -2.60
CA ILE A 112 -16.54 -8.22 -3.89
C ILE A 112 -15.77 -9.22 -4.77
N ILE A 113 -14.76 -9.88 -4.20
CA ILE A 113 -13.96 -10.89 -4.91
C ILE A 113 -14.84 -12.05 -5.39
N GLN A 114 -15.72 -12.56 -4.53
CA GLN A 114 -16.70 -13.59 -4.89
C GLN A 114 -17.61 -13.12 -6.04
N GLY A 115 -18.01 -11.86 -6.04
CA GLY A 115 -18.85 -11.27 -7.09
C GLY A 115 -18.24 -11.29 -8.48
N TYR A 116 -16.91 -11.35 -8.60
CA TYR A 116 -16.25 -11.47 -9.91
C TYR A 116 -16.37 -12.87 -10.53
N ASN A 117 -16.74 -13.90 -9.75
CA ASN A 117 -16.92 -15.27 -10.24
C ASN A 117 -15.69 -15.85 -10.99
N VAL A 118 -14.48 -15.48 -10.58
CA VAL A 118 -13.22 -15.91 -11.25
C VAL A 118 -12.58 -17.15 -10.62
N GLY A 119 -13.32 -17.90 -9.79
CA GLY A 119 -12.86 -19.15 -9.20
C GLY A 119 -12.03 -19.00 -7.91
N ILE A 120 -11.85 -17.78 -7.40
CA ILE A 120 -11.27 -17.52 -6.08
C ILE A 120 -12.36 -17.01 -5.12
N SER A 121 -12.28 -17.43 -3.86
CA SER A 121 -13.29 -17.11 -2.84
C SER A 121 -12.92 -15.91 -1.98
N ASP A 122 -11.64 -15.51 -1.97
CA ASP A 122 -11.07 -14.35 -1.30
C ASP A 122 -9.66 -14.07 -1.88
N LEU A 123 -9.05 -12.93 -1.54
CA LEU A 123 -7.63 -12.71 -1.85
C LEU A 123 -6.74 -13.52 -0.92
N ASN A 124 -5.63 -14.01 -1.48
CA ASN A 124 -4.52 -14.61 -0.75
C ASN A 124 -3.35 -13.60 -0.72
N PRO A 125 -2.88 -13.15 0.46
CA PRO A 125 -1.80 -12.17 0.58
C PRO A 125 -0.43 -12.67 0.10
N HIS A 126 -0.23 -14.00 0.01
CA HIS A 126 0.96 -14.62 -0.58
C HIS A 126 0.93 -14.63 -2.11
N GLU A 127 -0.25 -14.46 -2.72
CA GLU A 127 -0.40 -14.39 -4.18
C GLU A 127 -0.57 -12.95 -4.67
N HIS A 128 -1.33 -12.15 -3.94
CA HIS A 128 -1.69 -10.78 -4.26
C HIS A 128 -1.43 -9.91 -3.04
N SER A 129 -0.46 -9.00 -3.12
CA SER A 129 -0.31 -7.98 -2.07
C SER A 129 -1.37 -6.90 -2.26
N PHE A 130 -2.04 -6.54 -1.17
CA PHE A 130 -3.00 -5.45 -1.14
C PHE A 130 -2.76 -4.61 0.12
N VAL A 131 -3.27 -3.38 0.09
CA VAL A 131 -3.02 -2.38 1.11
C VAL A 131 -4.34 -1.93 1.71
N VAL A 132 -4.34 -1.72 3.03
CA VAL A 132 -5.49 -1.14 3.72
C VAL A 132 -5.45 0.37 3.55
N PHE A 133 -6.56 0.96 3.11
CA PHE A 133 -6.68 2.41 2.93
C PHE A 133 -8.02 2.93 3.44
N GLY A 134 -7.96 3.78 4.45
CA GLY A 134 -9.11 4.17 5.27
C GLY A 134 -9.00 3.60 6.70
N ASN A 135 -9.86 4.08 7.59
CA ASN A 135 -9.89 3.63 8.98
C ASN A 135 -11.33 3.36 9.42
N SER A 136 -11.55 2.17 9.98
CA SER A 136 -12.85 1.77 10.54
C SER A 136 -12.69 1.27 11.96
N GLY A 137 -13.71 1.47 12.80
CA GLY A 137 -13.75 0.91 14.14
C GLY A 137 -14.83 1.56 15.00
N THR A 138 -15.08 0.97 16.17
CA THR A 138 -16.19 1.34 17.06
C THR A 138 -15.74 1.75 18.46
N LYS A 139 -14.44 1.64 18.76
CA LYS A 139 -13.91 2.01 20.08
C LYS A 139 -13.98 3.52 20.28
N ALA A 140 -14.48 3.93 21.44
CA ALA A 140 -14.59 5.35 21.79
C ALA A 140 -13.24 6.07 21.63
N GLY A 141 -13.26 7.22 20.93
CA GLY A 141 -12.07 8.02 20.64
C GLY A 141 -11.32 7.63 19.36
N TRP A 142 -11.65 6.51 18.70
CA TRP A 142 -11.04 6.17 17.42
C TRP A 142 -11.51 7.09 16.31
N LYS A 143 -10.55 7.61 15.53
CA LYS A 143 -10.84 8.31 14.28
C LYS A 143 -11.14 7.27 13.19
N THR A 144 -12.17 7.54 12.41
CA THR A 144 -12.57 6.73 11.27
C THR A 144 -12.62 7.62 10.04
N PHE A 145 -12.37 7.02 8.88
CA PHE A 145 -12.47 7.69 7.59
C PHE A 145 -12.80 6.64 6.53
N ASP A 146 -13.94 6.84 5.88
CA ASP A 146 -14.39 6.02 4.77
C ASP A 146 -13.99 6.69 3.44
N THR A 147 -12.93 6.17 2.83
CA THR A 147 -12.35 6.70 1.60
C THR A 147 -13.31 6.65 0.40
N ARG A 148 -14.40 5.85 0.49
CA ARG A 148 -15.47 5.79 -0.51
C ARG A 148 -16.22 7.10 -0.66
N GLU A 149 -16.28 7.91 0.40
CA GLU A 149 -16.87 9.26 0.36
C GLU A 149 -16.08 10.20 -0.57
N CYS A 150 -14.83 9.86 -0.87
CA CYS A 150 -13.97 10.59 -1.80
C CYS A 150 -13.77 9.86 -3.14
N GLY A 151 -14.60 8.85 -3.44
CA GLY A 151 -14.59 8.13 -4.71
C GLY A 151 -13.64 6.93 -4.78
N VAL A 152 -12.86 6.65 -3.73
CA VAL A 152 -11.99 5.46 -3.70
C VAL A 152 -12.82 4.23 -3.39
N GLN A 153 -12.99 3.36 -4.37
CA GLN A 153 -13.77 2.13 -4.20
C GLN A 153 -12.90 0.99 -3.66
N LYS A 154 -13.52 0.05 -2.93
CA LYS A 154 -12.88 -1.21 -2.55
C LYS A 154 -12.43 -1.99 -3.79
N ALA A 155 -11.34 -2.75 -3.66
CA ALA A 155 -10.70 -3.49 -4.76
C ALA A 155 -10.20 -2.62 -5.92
N SER A 156 -9.97 -1.32 -5.67
CA SER A 156 -9.22 -0.47 -6.60
C SER A 156 -7.74 -0.86 -6.64
N LEU A 157 -7.08 -0.58 -7.77
CA LEU A 157 -5.62 -0.72 -7.87
C LEU A 157 -4.94 0.44 -7.13
N MET A 158 -4.00 0.12 -6.23
CA MET A 158 -3.16 1.12 -5.57
C MET A 158 -1.72 1.01 -6.09
N ALA A 159 -1.16 2.13 -6.53
CA ALA A 159 0.26 2.24 -6.82
C ALA A 159 0.99 2.62 -5.53
N VAL A 160 1.86 1.74 -5.03
CA VAL A 160 2.80 2.01 -3.94
C VAL A 160 4.15 2.34 -4.58
N VAL A 161 4.70 3.52 -4.29
CA VAL A 161 5.83 4.12 -5.02
C VAL A 161 7.00 4.45 -4.10
#